data_AF-A0A2E6PUD5-F1
#
_entry.id   AF-A0A2E6PUD5-F1
#
_cell.length_a   1.000
_cell.length_b   1.000
_cell.length_c   1.000
_cell.angle_alpha   90.00
_cell.angle_beta   90.00
_cell.angle_gamma   90.00
#
_symmetry.space_group_name_H-M   'P 1'
#
loop_
_entity.id
_entity.type
_entity.pdbx_description
1 polymer ?
#
loop_
_entity_poly.entity_id
_entity_poly.type
_entity_poly.pdbx_seq_one_letter_code
_entity_poly.pdbx_strand_id
1 'polypeptide(L)'
;DSGGDGAAAGPTGSLQFVTGASGHTTGSSKLVYYTASYGEHTEPSTLVLSGNMIITGTISASVFNYENISIIDATGSTFFGNTIDDRHFRTGSLAIWSGTTAVLSASSYSKQTFVRGFGGNYTNVTSSHYTASTDDYLLGVATPFTGGAAPVRITIPDPSTYSAGAILVIKDEATNRGGSNITLTRSVTETYTFDGDPFYVLTGTMPAISLYSNGSNWFVF
;
A
#
# COMPACT_ATOMS: atom_id res chain seq x y z
N ASP A 1 11.23 -3.67 68.50
CA ASP A 1 10.58 -3.15 67.29
C ASP A 1 9.46 -4.05 66.83
N SER A 2 8.24 -3.73 67.21
CA SER A 2 7.03 -4.30 66.62
C SER A 2 6.78 -3.61 65.29
N GLY A 3 7.18 -4.23 64.18
CA GLY A 3 6.84 -3.75 62.84
C GLY A 3 5.32 -3.71 62.69
N GLY A 4 4.76 -2.52 62.51
CA GLY A 4 3.35 -2.38 62.14
C GLY A 4 3.16 -2.94 60.75
N ASP A 5 2.38 -4.01 60.61
CA ASP A 5 1.92 -4.50 59.32
C ASP A 5 1.16 -3.38 58.62
N GLY A 6 1.74 -2.86 57.53
CA GLY A 6 1.05 -1.92 56.65
C GLY A 6 -0.11 -2.64 55.97
N ALA A 7 -1.30 -2.58 56.57
CA ALA A 7 -2.50 -3.21 56.04
C ALA A 7 -2.83 -2.60 54.67
N ALA A 8 -2.66 -3.37 53.59
CA ALA A 8 -3.09 -2.99 52.26
C ALA A 8 -4.61 -2.87 52.21
N ALA A 9 -5.13 -1.82 51.57
CA ALA A 9 -6.57 -1.61 51.38
C ALA A 9 -6.94 -1.64 49.88
N GLY A 10 -8.20 -1.93 49.57
CA GLY A 10 -8.72 -2.02 48.20
C GLY A 10 -8.77 -3.45 47.65
N PRO A 11 -9.21 -3.63 46.39
CA PRO A 11 -9.35 -4.95 45.78
C PRO A 11 -8.02 -5.70 45.69
N THR A 12 -8.04 -7.02 45.85
CA THR A 12 -6.87 -7.87 45.60
C THR A 12 -6.31 -7.64 44.20
N GLY A 13 -4.98 -7.49 44.08
CA GLY A 13 -4.31 -7.23 42.80
C GLY A 13 -4.29 -5.77 42.35
N SER A 14 -4.91 -4.85 43.10
CA SER A 14 -4.92 -3.43 42.76
C SER A 14 -3.56 -2.76 42.93
N LEU A 15 -3.28 -1.75 42.09
CA LEU A 15 -2.17 -0.81 42.32
C LEU A 15 -2.36 -0.10 43.68
N GLN A 16 -1.33 -0.13 44.52
CA GLN A 16 -1.32 0.47 45.87
C GLN A 16 -0.59 1.82 45.88
N PHE A 17 -1.14 2.78 46.62
CA PHE A 17 -0.51 4.07 46.88
C PHE A 17 -0.58 4.40 48.36
N VAL A 18 0.43 5.09 48.88
CA VAL A 18 0.41 5.60 50.26
C VAL A 18 -0.47 6.85 50.33
N THR A 19 -1.39 6.90 51.29
CA THR A 19 -2.22 8.07 51.55
C THR A 19 -1.97 8.60 52.96
N GLY A 20 -1.74 9.91 53.06
CA GLY A 20 -1.52 10.60 54.33
C GLY A 20 -0.12 10.40 54.95
N ALA A 21 0.13 11.11 56.06
CA ALA A 21 1.42 11.13 56.74
C ALA A 21 1.71 9.88 57.60
N SER A 22 0.69 9.06 57.88
CA SER A 22 0.79 7.88 58.75
C SER A 22 1.17 6.59 58.02
N GLY A 23 1.46 6.63 56.72
CA GLY A 23 1.99 5.49 55.97
C GLY A 23 0.97 4.42 55.58
N HIS A 24 -0.33 4.68 55.70
CA HIS A 24 -1.37 3.74 55.24
C HIS A 24 -1.41 3.65 53.70
N THR A 25 -1.66 2.47 53.17
CA THR A 25 -1.82 2.24 51.72
C THR A 25 -3.30 2.09 51.34
N THR A 26 -3.64 2.57 50.15
CA THR A 26 -4.95 2.41 49.52
C THR A 26 -4.78 1.91 48.08
N GLY A 27 -5.70 1.04 47.65
CA GLY A 27 -5.69 0.43 46.32
C GLY A 27 -6.63 1.08 45.32
N SER A 28 -6.23 1.11 44.05
CA SER A 28 -7.09 1.52 42.93
C SER A 28 -8.07 0.42 42.53
N SER A 29 -9.36 0.73 42.48
CA SER A 29 -10.35 -0.17 41.88
C SER A 29 -10.33 -0.18 40.33
N LYS A 30 -9.50 0.69 39.71
CA LYS A 30 -9.48 0.91 38.27
C LYS A 30 -8.27 0.35 37.56
N LEU A 31 -7.20 0.04 38.28
CA LEU A 31 -5.99 -0.60 37.75
C LEU A 31 -5.67 -1.84 38.60
N VAL A 32 -6.03 -3.02 38.10
CA VAL A 32 -6.01 -4.28 38.84
C VAL A 32 -5.33 -5.37 38.01
N TYR A 33 -4.43 -6.12 38.63
CA TYR A 33 -3.79 -7.30 38.06
C TYR A 33 -4.48 -8.59 38.54
N TYR A 34 -4.92 -9.41 37.59
CA TYR A 34 -5.58 -10.69 37.85
C TYR A 34 -4.62 -11.84 37.54
N THR A 35 -4.40 -12.71 38.53
CA THR A 35 -3.57 -13.93 38.38
C THR A 35 -4.33 -15.11 37.78
N ALA A 36 -5.65 -15.00 37.67
CA ALA A 36 -6.56 -15.95 37.03
C ALA A 36 -7.50 -15.20 36.08
N SER A 37 -8.39 -15.92 35.39
CA SER A 37 -9.40 -15.31 34.52
C SER A 37 -10.34 -14.37 35.30
N TYR A 38 -10.77 -13.28 34.66
CA TYR A 38 -11.66 -12.29 35.25
C TYR A 38 -12.55 -11.62 34.18
N GLY A 39 -13.87 -11.76 34.33
CA GLY A 39 -14.85 -11.17 33.41
C GLY A 39 -14.66 -11.69 31.98
N GLU A 40 -14.49 -10.77 31.02
CA GLU A 40 -14.23 -11.08 29.61
C GLU A 40 -12.76 -11.46 29.33
N HIS A 41 -11.87 -11.29 30.31
CA HIS A 41 -10.45 -11.66 30.20
C HIS A 41 -10.24 -13.10 30.66
N THR A 42 -10.23 -14.03 29.70
CA THR A 42 -10.10 -15.47 29.97
C THR A 42 -8.68 -15.90 30.33
N GLU A 43 -7.68 -15.09 29.99
CA GLU A 43 -6.27 -15.41 30.22
C GLU A 43 -5.81 -14.96 31.62
N PRO A 44 -5.03 -15.79 32.35
CA PRO A 44 -4.40 -15.38 33.59
C PRO A 44 -3.33 -14.30 33.33
N SER A 45 -2.86 -13.64 34.38
CA SER A 45 -1.79 -12.63 34.32
C SER A 45 -2.17 -11.38 33.51
N THR A 46 -3.38 -10.88 33.72
CA THR A 46 -3.93 -9.73 32.99
C THR A 46 -3.95 -8.46 33.85
N LEU A 47 -3.37 -7.37 33.35
CA LEU A 47 -3.52 -6.03 33.93
C LEU A 47 -4.70 -5.31 33.26
N VAL A 48 -5.70 -4.92 34.03
CA VAL A 48 -6.91 -4.25 33.53
C VAL A 48 -6.94 -2.80 34.01
N LEU A 49 -7.04 -1.86 33.06
CA LEU A 49 -7.38 -0.45 33.29
C LEU A 49 -8.80 -0.19 32.80
N SER A 50 -9.74 0.12 33.71
CA SER A 50 -11.14 0.42 33.38
C SER A 50 -11.46 1.92 33.35
N GLY A 51 -10.45 2.74 33.02
CA GLY A 51 -10.52 4.20 32.92
C GLY A 51 -9.62 4.74 31.80
N ASN A 52 -9.30 6.03 31.84
CA ASN A 52 -8.46 6.66 30.82
C ASN A 52 -6.98 6.39 31.09
N MET A 53 -6.22 6.11 30.02
CA MET A 53 -4.75 6.08 30.05
C MET A 53 -4.23 7.32 29.31
N ILE A 54 -3.48 8.18 30.01
CA ILE A 54 -2.75 9.28 29.38
C ILE A 54 -1.27 8.94 29.47
N ILE A 55 -0.60 8.93 28.32
CA ILE A 55 0.81 8.58 28.23
C ILE A 55 1.52 9.71 27.52
N THR A 56 2.37 10.40 28.26
CA THR A 56 3.21 11.48 27.73
C THR A 56 4.54 10.96 27.18
N GLY A 57 4.84 9.67 27.41
CA GLY A 57 6.00 8.96 26.89
C GLY A 57 5.65 7.95 25.80
N THR A 58 6.44 6.89 25.67
CA THR A 58 6.22 5.82 24.70
C THR A 58 5.54 4.60 25.32
N ILE A 59 4.72 3.91 24.53
CA ILE A 59 4.31 2.53 24.79
C ILE A 59 5.13 1.63 23.88
N SER A 60 5.70 0.57 24.42
CA SER A 60 6.28 -0.50 23.62
C SER A 60 5.51 -1.78 23.93
N ALA A 61 4.92 -2.39 22.90
CA ALA A 61 4.20 -3.65 23.00
C ALA A 61 4.47 -4.50 21.76
N SER A 62 4.52 -5.82 21.90
CA SER A 62 4.65 -6.73 20.75
C SER A 62 3.43 -6.68 19.85
N VAL A 63 2.24 -6.46 20.44
CA VAL A 63 0.98 -6.28 19.74
C VAL A 63 0.19 -5.19 20.45
N PHE A 64 -0.38 -4.28 19.67
CA PHE A 64 -1.38 -3.33 20.16
C PHE A 64 -2.66 -3.55 19.36
N ASN A 65 -3.69 -4.09 20.01
CA ASN A 65 -5.02 -4.22 19.43
C ASN A 65 -5.85 -2.98 19.78
N TYR A 66 -6.42 -2.34 18.77
CA TYR A 66 -7.34 -1.23 18.98
C TYR A 66 -8.71 -1.60 18.41
N GLU A 67 -9.75 -1.45 19.23
CA GLU A 67 -11.13 -1.66 18.80
C GLU A 67 -11.91 -0.36 18.96
N ASN A 68 -12.76 -0.05 17.98
CA ASN A 68 -13.63 1.13 17.99
C ASN A 68 -12.90 2.49 18.06
N ILE A 69 -11.76 2.65 17.40
CA ILE A 69 -11.10 3.97 17.28
C ILE A 69 -11.92 4.87 16.36
N SER A 70 -12.30 6.05 16.87
CA SER A 70 -12.94 7.09 16.05
C SER A 70 -11.95 8.06 15.41
N ILE A 71 -10.86 8.40 16.11
CA ILE A 71 -9.89 9.42 15.69
C ILE A 71 -8.48 9.01 16.15
N ILE A 72 -7.52 9.12 15.23
CA ILE A 72 -6.10 9.17 15.56
C ILE A 72 -5.65 10.61 15.24
N ASP A 73 -5.55 11.44 16.28
CA ASP A 73 -5.10 12.83 16.16
C ASP A 73 -3.65 12.91 16.63
N ALA A 74 -2.73 12.76 15.68
CA ALA A 74 -1.31 12.95 15.92
C ALA A 74 -0.91 14.30 15.31
N THR A 75 -0.27 15.17 16.10
CA THR A 75 0.27 16.46 15.62
C THR A 75 1.51 16.29 14.72
N GLY A 76 1.80 15.08 14.26
CA GLY A 76 2.96 14.72 13.45
C GLY A 76 2.69 13.47 12.61
N SER A 77 3.76 12.87 12.07
CA SER A 77 3.66 11.71 11.20
C SER A 77 3.38 10.42 11.99
N THR A 78 2.45 9.61 11.49
CA THR A 78 2.34 8.20 11.88
C THR A 78 3.04 7.34 10.84
N PHE A 79 3.93 6.45 11.27
CA PHE A 79 4.50 5.42 10.42
C PHE A 79 3.68 4.13 10.60
N PHE A 80 3.14 3.62 9.50
CA PHE A 80 2.52 2.31 9.43
C PHE A 80 3.50 1.42 8.66
N GLY A 81 4.17 0.49 9.36
CA GLY A 81 5.26 -0.33 8.80
C GLY A 81 6.64 0.34 8.83
N ASN A 82 7.69 -0.46 8.70
CA ASN A 82 9.10 -0.04 8.69
C ASN A 82 9.99 -0.81 7.69
N THR A 83 9.43 -1.73 6.93
CA THR A 83 10.07 -2.54 5.88
C THR A 83 9.19 -2.60 4.64
N ILE A 84 9.76 -3.02 3.50
CA ILE A 84 9.02 -3.12 2.24
C ILE A 84 7.95 -4.23 2.24
N ASP A 85 8.08 -5.20 3.14
CA ASP A 85 7.20 -6.37 3.21
C ASP A 85 6.02 -6.17 4.19
N ASP A 86 5.94 -5.00 4.84
CA ASP A 86 4.82 -4.69 5.73
C ASP A 86 3.51 -4.57 4.96
N ARG A 87 2.46 -5.23 5.48
CA ARG A 87 1.16 -5.29 4.82
C ARG A 87 0.08 -4.62 5.64
N HIS A 88 -0.56 -3.61 5.04
CA HIS A 88 -1.70 -2.90 5.62
C HIS A 88 -2.99 -3.30 4.94
N PHE A 89 -3.87 -3.94 5.68
CA PHE A 89 -5.19 -4.31 5.20
C PHE A 89 -6.23 -3.32 5.71
N ARG A 90 -7.06 -2.81 4.80
CA ARG A 90 -8.25 -2.03 5.16
C ARG A 90 -9.47 -2.60 4.47
N THR A 91 -10.52 -2.79 5.24
CA THR A 91 -11.86 -3.09 4.73
C THR A 91 -12.63 -1.77 4.63
N GLY A 92 -13.31 -1.56 3.50
CA GLY A 92 -14.00 -0.31 3.21
C GLY A 92 -13.20 0.62 2.29
N SER A 93 -13.63 1.87 2.20
CA SER A 93 -13.02 2.86 1.30
C SER A 93 -11.88 3.61 1.98
N LEU A 94 -10.89 4.02 1.19
CA LEU A 94 -9.75 4.84 1.60
C LEU A 94 -9.74 6.14 0.82
N ALA A 95 -9.49 7.27 1.48
CA ALA A 95 -9.19 8.53 0.82
C ALA A 95 -8.06 9.29 1.53
N ILE A 96 -7.21 9.94 0.74
CA ILE A 96 -6.16 10.86 1.15
C ILE A 96 -6.55 12.23 0.59
N TRP A 97 -6.50 13.24 1.43
CA TRP A 97 -6.98 14.59 1.13
C TRP A 97 -5.86 15.62 1.28
N SER A 98 -5.91 16.65 0.45
CA SER A 98 -5.19 17.91 0.61
C SER A 98 -6.24 19.00 0.82
N GLY A 99 -6.39 19.46 2.06
CA GLY A 99 -7.52 20.31 2.46
C GLY A 99 -8.86 19.63 2.15
N THR A 100 -9.69 20.27 1.32
CA THR A 100 -10.99 19.75 0.88
C THR A 100 -10.94 18.91 -0.39
N THR A 101 -9.75 18.65 -0.94
CA THR A 101 -9.60 17.96 -2.23
C THR A 101 -8.98 16.59 -2.05
N ALA A 102 -9.67 15.54 -2.51
CA ALA A 102 -9.08 14.20 -2.57
C ALA A 102 -7.93 14.17 -3.58
N VAL A 103 -6.80 13.57 -3.19
CA VAL A 103 -5.61 13.36 -4.05
C VAL A 103 -5.42 11.89 -4.41
N LEU A 104 -5.82 10.97 -3.51
CA LEU A 104 -5.87 9.53 -3.75
C LEU A 104 -7.12 8.98 -3.08
N SER A 105 -7.90 8.15 -3.75
CA SER A 105 -8.96 7.38 -3.07
C SER A 105 -9.18 6.03 -3.72
N ALA A 106 -9.60 5.05 -2.92
CA ALA A 106 -10.07 3.74 -3.36
C ALA A 106 -11.46 3.50 -2.78
N SER A 107 -12.44 3.26 -3.65
CA SER A 107 -13.81 2.97 -3.22
C SER A 107 -14.05 1.46 -3.17
N SER A 108 -14.46 0.96 -2.00
CA SER A 108 -14.90 -0.44 -1.88
C SER A 108 -16.25 -0.70 -2.55
N TYR A 109 -17.03 0.35 -2.81
CA TYR A 109 -18.34 0.25 -3.45
C TYR A 109 -18.20 0.17 -4.97
N SER A 110 -17.57 1.17 -5.59
CA SER A 110 -17.40 1.20 -7.05
C SER A 110 -16.22 0.36 -7.54
N LYS A 111 -15.35 -0.11 -6.63
CA LYS A 111 -14.11 -0.85 -6.94
C LYS A 111 -13.16 -0.05 -7.84
N GLN A 112 -13.17 1.27 -7.71
CA GLN A 112 -12.34 2.18 -8.49
C GLN A 112 -11.34 2.92 -7.60
N THR A 113 -10.18 3.21 -8.19
CA THR A 113 -9.19 4.11 -7.63
C THR A 113 -9.22 5.44 -8.37
N PHE A 114 -9.01 6.52 -7.63
CA PHE A 114 -8.83 7.86 -8.17
C PHE A 114 -7.46 8.36 -7.72
N VAL A 115 -6.68 8.87 -8.66
CA VAL A 115 -5.37 9.49 -8.42
C VAL A 115 -5.37 10.83 -9.14
N ARG A 116 -5.25 11.93 -8.39
CA ARG A 116 -5.12 13.25 -8.99
C ARG A 116 -3.71 13.41 -9.57
N GLY A 117 -3.63 13.64 -10.89
CA GLY A 117 -2.34 13.79 -11.57
C GLY A 117 -1.54 12.49 -11.60
N PHE A 118 -2.21 11.37 -11.91
CA PHE A 118 -1.59 10.04 -12.02
C PHE A 118 -0.24 10.09 -12.74
N GLY A 119 0.81 9.67 -12.03
CA GLY A 119 2.17 9.53 -12.57
C GLY A 119 2.57 8.05 -12.55
N GLY A 120 2.35 7.36 -13.66
CA GLY A 120 2.81 5.98 -13.84
C GLY A 120 4.32 5.91 -14.00
N ASN A 121 4.89 4.72 -13.80
CA ASN A 121 6.30 4.49 -14.07
C ASN A 121 6.61 4.72 -15.56
N TYR A 122 7.63 5.53 -15.82
CA TYR A 122 8.08 5.90 -17.16
C TYR A 122 9.42 5.22 -17.46
N THR A 123 9.46 4.49 -18.56
CA THR A 123 10.68 3.86 -19.06
C THR A 123 11.07 4.44 -20.42
N ASN A 124 12.30 4.96 -20.47
CA ASN A 124 12.91 5.45 -21.69
C ASN A 124 13.54 4.28 -22.48
N VAL A 125 12.92 3.91 -23.59
CA VAL A 125 13.35 2.81 -24.45
C VAL A 125 14.41 3.32 -25.44
N THR A 126 15.67 2.97 -25.17
CA THR A 126 16.85 3.40 -25.95
C THR A 126 17.50 2.28 -26.76
N SER A 127 16.88 1.10 -26.84
CA SER A 127 17.32 -0.04 -27.65
C SER A 127 16.34 -0.36 -28.78
N SER A 128 16.82 -1.00 -29.85
CA SER A 128 15.95 -1.46 -30.95
C SER A 128 15.08 -2.65 -30.56
N HIS A 129 15.37 -3.29 -29.42
CA HIS A 129 14.59 -4.37 -28.83
C HIS A 129 14.45 -4.11 -27.34
N TYR A 130 13.22 -4.10 -26.84
CA TYR A 130 12.91 -3.91 -25.44
C TYR A 130 11.82 -4.88 -25.01
N THR A 131 11.97 -5.49 -23.83
CA THR A 131 10.92 -6.33 -23.22
C THR A 131 10.38 -5.57 -22.03
N ALA A 132 9.11 -5.20 -22.10
CA ALA A 132 8.44 -4.50 -21.00
C ALA A 132 8.23 -5.45 -19.81
N SER A 133 7.98 -4.88 -18.63
CA SER A 133 7.70 -5.57 -17.37
C SER A 133 6.38 -5.07 -16.78
N THR A 134 5.82 -5.79 -15.81
CA THR A 134 4.60 -5.38 -15.09
C THR A 134 4.69 -4.03 -14.38
N ASP A 135 5.91 -3.52 -14.19
CA ASP A 135 6.14 -2.22 -13.58
C ASP A 135 6.11 -1.08 -14.62
N ASP A 136 6.11 -1.38 -15.91
CA ASP A 136 6.03 -0.37 -16.97
C ASP A 136 4.59 0.09 -17.19
N TYR A 137 4.37 1.40 -17.16
CA TYR A 137 3.09 2.01 -17.51
C TYR A 137 3.20 2.93 -18.72
N LEU A 138 4.29 3.68 -18.83
CA LEU A 138 4.62 4.54 -19.97
C LEU A 138 5.95 4.11 -20.58
N LEU A 139 5.96 3.81 -21.88
CA LEU A 139 7.17 3.54 -22.66
C LEU A 139 7.40 4.67 -23.65
N GLY A 140 8.47 5.45 -23.42
CA GLY A 140 8.96 6.46 -24.35
C GLY A 140 10.00 5.86 -25.28
N VAL A 141 9.68 5.64 -26.54
CA VAL A 141 10.62 5.15 -27.55
C VAL A 141 11.48 6.32 -28.04
N ALA A 142 12.71 6.38 -27.55
CA ALA A 142 13.64 7.47 -27.83
C ALA A 142 14.85 7.01 -28.66
N THR A 143 14.72 5.94 -29.44
CA THR A 143 15.81 5.42 -30.28
C THR A 143 15.92 6.11 -31.63
N PRO A 144 16.88 7.04 -31.85
CA PRO A 144 17.23 7.46 -33.20
C PRO A 144 17.97 6.31 -33.89
N PHE A 145 17.29 5.56 -34.74
CA PHE A 145 17.94 4.49 -35.50
C PHE A 145 18.44 5.01 -36.85
N THR A 146 19.73 5.34 -36.91
CA THR A 146 20.50 5.60 -38.14
C THR A 146 21.32 4.36 -38.47
N GLY A 147 20.73 3.35 -39.11
CA GLY A 147 21.52 2.14 -39.39
C GLY A 147 20.85 0.91 -40.01
N GLY A 148 19.65 0.99 -40.57
CA GLY A 148 19.03 -0.12 -41.29
C GLY A 148 17.51 -0.18 -41.16
N ALA A 149 16.86 -0.90 -42.07
CA ALA A 149 15.40 -1.02 -42.16
C ALA A 149 14.73 -1.86 -41.04
N ALA A 150 15.45 -2.17 -39.96
CA ALA A 150 14.94 -3.03 -38.89
C ALA A 150 13.98 -2.24 -37.98
N PRO A 151 12.76 -2.74 -37.71
CA PRO A 151 11.80 -2.07 -36.84
C PRO A 151 12.27 -2.07 -35.38
N VAL A 152 11.89 -1.06 -34.61
CA VAL A 152 11.97 -1.10 -33.14
C VAL A 152 10.98 -2.16 -32.66
N ARG A 153 11.43 -3.10 -31.84
CA ARG A 153 10.58 -4.16 -31.28
C ARG A 153 10.36 -3.92 -29.80
N ILE A 154 9.08 -3.85 -29.42
CA ILE A 154 8.68 -3.86 -28.02
C ILE A 154 7.94 -5.16 -27.76
N THR A 155 8.55 -6.02 -26.96
CA THR A 155 7.94 -7.25 -26.47
C THR A 155 7.08 -6.93 -25.25
N ILE A 156 5.77 -7.03 -25.42
CA ILE A 156 4.79 -6.81 -24.34
C ILE A 156 4.68 -8.10 -23.51
N PRO A 157 4.46 -8.06 -22.18
CA PRO A 157 4.22 -9.28 -21.41
C PRO A 157 2.81 -9.85 -21.62
N ASP A 158 2.62 -11.07 -21.11
CA ASP A 158 1.33 -11.73 -21.10
C ASP A 158 0.32 -10.90 -20.29
N PRO A 159 -0.86 -10.56 -20.84
CA PRO A 159 -1.92 -9.81 -20.16
C PRO A 159 -2.29 -10.36 -18.77
N SER A 160 -2.17 -11.68 -18.57
CA SER A 160 -2.48 -12.34 -17.30
C SER A 160 -1.57 -11.91 -16.15
N THR A 161 -0.35 -11.43 -16.46
CA THR A 161 0.61 -10.92 -15.46
C THR A 161 0.24 -9.53 -14.93
N TYR A 162 -0.53 -8.74 -15.70
CA TYR A 162 -0.97 -7.40 -15.31
C TYR A 162 -2.38 -7.37 -14.68
N SER A 163 -3.16 -8.45 -14.83
CA SER A 163 -4.60 -8.52 -14.55
C SER A 163 -5.48 -7.68 -15.48
N ALA A 164 -6.80 -7.91 -15.42
CA ALA A 164 -7.78 -7.16 -16.19
C ALA A 164 -7.87 -5.69 -15.72
N GLY A 165 -8.01 -4.77 -16.68
CA GLY A 165 -8.07 -3.33 -16.44
C GLY A 165 -6.71 -2.62 -16.46
N ALA A 166 -5.61 -3.36 -16.63
CA ALA A 166 -4.30 -2.74 -16.80
C ALA A 166 -4.20 -1.95 -18.10
N ILE A 167 -3.41 -0.89 -18.06
CA ILE A 167 -3.17 0.03 -19.18
C ILE A 167 -1.67 0.15 -19.41
N LEU A 168 -1.27 0.15 -20.68
CA LEU A 168 0.10 0.42 -21.10
C LEU A 168 0.07 1.47 -22.22
N VAL A 169 0.87 2.52 -22.07
CA VAL A 169 0.99 3.59 -23.06
C VAL A 169 2.38 3.53 -23.69
N ILE A 170 2.42 3.53 -25.01
CA ILE A 170 3.68 3.51 -25.77
C ILE A 170 3.67 4.72 -26.70
N LYS A 171 4.70 5.55 -26.57
CA LYS A 171 4.85 6.78 -27.33
C LYS A 171 6.21 6.78 -28.03
N ASP A 172 6.20 7.08 -29.32
CA ASP A 172 7.43 7.47 -30.00
C ASP A 172 7.79 8.91 -29.69
N GLU A 173 9.01 9.08 -29.16
CA GLU A 173 9.60 10.33 -28.76
C GLU A 173 10.85 10.66 -29.61
N ALA A 174 11.26 9.74 -30.50
CA ALA A 174 12.36 9.98 -31.42
C ALA A 174 11.91 10.91 -32.56
N THR A 175 12.65 12.00 -32.78
CA THR A 175 12.39 12.95 -33.87
C THR A 175 12.62 12.35 -35.25
N ASN A 176 13.46 11.31 -35.35
CA ASN A 176 13.69 10.54 -36.55
C ASN A 176 14.13 9.11 -36.20
N ARG A 177 13.34 8.11 -36.62
CA ARG A 177 13.68 6.68 -36.48
C ARG A 177 14.27 6.06 -37.76
N GLY A 178 14.70 6.88 -38.71
CA GLY A 178 15.23 6.41 -40.00
C GLY A 178 14.18 5.70 -40.86
N GLY A 179 12.89 6.00 -40.69
CA GLY A 179 11.79 5.35 -41.39
C GLY A 179 11.38 3.97 -40.83
N SER A 180 11.96 3.54 -39.71
CA SER A 180 11.58 2.29 -39.06
C SER A 180 10.23 2.42 -38.32
N ASN A 181 9.45 1.34 -38.38
CA ASN A 181 8.21 1.20 -37.61
C ASN A 181 8.53 0.73 -36.19
N ILE A 182 7.60 0.96 -35.26
CA ILE A 182 7.59 0.26 -33.97
C ILE A 182 6.68 -0.96 -34.11
N THR A 183 7.18 -2.14 -33.83
CA THR A 183 6.43 -3.39 -33.83
C THR A 183 6.29 -3.88 -32.39
N LEU A 184 5.05 -4.02 -31.94
CA LEU A 184 4.70 -4.66 -30.69
C LEU A 184 4.60 -6.16 -30.93
N THR A 185 5.37 -6.93 -30.16
CA THR A 185 5.40 -8.39 -30.24
C THR A 185 5.01 -9.01 -28.92
N ARG A 186 4.64 -10.29 -28.97
CA ARG A 186 4.28 -11.06 -27.78
C ARG A 186 5.52 -11.59 -27.07
N SER A 187 5.53 -11.55 -25.74
CA SER A 187 6.56 -12.20 -24.91
C SER A 187 6.54 -13.72 -25.00
N VAL A 188 5.36 -14.31 -25.22
CA VAL A 188 5.19 -15.75 -25.39
C VAL A 188 4.34 -15.99 -26.63
N THR A 189 4.86 -16.79 -27.55
CA THR A 189 4.19 -17.11 -28.81
C THR A 189 2.84 -17.80 -28.56
N GLU A 190 1.82 -17.44 -29.34
CA GLU A 190 0.49 -18.08 -29.36
C GLU A 190 -0.34 -18.05 -28.05
N THR A 191 0.02 -17.20 -27.09
CA THR A 191 -0.71 -17.11 -25.80
C THR A 191 -1.77 -16.03 -25.76
N TYR A 192 -1.55 -14.90 -26.41
CA TYR A 192 -2.48 -13.77 -26.47
C TYR A 192 -2.36 -13.03 -27.81
N THR A 193 -3.18 -11.99 -27.98
CA THR A 193 -3.24 -11.16 -29.18
C THR A 193 -3.33 -9.67 -28.83
N PHE A 194 -3.08 -8.84 -29.84
CA PHE A 194 -3.38 -7.41 -29.88
C PHE A 194 -4.56 -7.22 -30.85
N ASP A 195 -5.77 -6.97 -30.33
CA ASP A 195 -7.01 -6.90 -31.14
C ASP A 195 -7.21 -8.10 -32.09
N GLY A 196 -6.86 -9.31 -31.64
CA GLY A 196 -6.98 -10.54 -32.42
C GLY A 196 -5.75 -10.88 -33.28
N ASP A 197 -4.80 -9.96 -33.42
CA ASP A 197 -3.58 -10.18 -34.19
C ASP A 197 -2.36 -10.56 -33.31
N PRO A 198 -1.38 -11.30 -33.86
CA PRO A 198 -0.20 -11.72 -33.09
C PRO A 198 0.83 -10.61 -32.86
N PHE A 199 0.71 -9.47 -33.53
CA PHE A 199 1.57 -8.30 -33.38
C PHE A 199 0.81 -7.03 -33.80
N TYR A 200 1.29 -5.87 -33.36
CA TYR A 200 0.76 -4.57 -33.78
C TYR A 200 1.89 -3.70 -34.33
N VAL A 201 1.66 -2.95 -35.41
CA VAL A 201 2.69 -2.09 -36.02
C VAL A 201 2.26 -0.64 -35.98
N LEU A 202 3.05 0.19 -35.31
CA LEU A 202 2.91 1.64 -35.33
C LEU A 202 3.75 2.20 -36.47
N THR A 203 3.08 2.90 -37.38
CA THR A 203 3.69 3.55 -38.55
C THR A 203 3.55 5.07 -38.44
N GLY A 204 4.27 5.80 -39.29
CA GLY A 204 4.26 7.27 -39.29
C GLY A 204 5.26 7.91 -38.31
N THR A 205 5.19 9.23 -38.22
CA THR A 205 6.10 10.07 -37.42
C THR A 205 5.57 10.23 -35.99
N MET A 206 6.37 9.89 -34.99
CA MET A 206 6.00 10.03 -33.58
C MET A 206 4.65 9.39 -33.20
N PRO A 207 4.33 8.16 -33.66
CA PRO A 207 3.08 7.49 -33.32
C PRO A 207 2.96 7.21 -31.83
N ALA A 208 1.73 7.01 -31.38
CA ALA A 208 1.41 6.60 -30.01
C ALA A 208 0.35 5.51 -30.06
N ILE A 209 0.30 4.69 -29.01
CA ILE A 209 -0.73 3.68 -28.81
C ILE A 209 -1.00 3.53 -27.32
N SER A 210 -2.26 3.34 -26.98
CA SER A 210 -2.69 2.93 -25.64
C SER A 210 -3.25 1.53 -25.76
N LEU A 211 -2.84 0.65 -24.86
CA LEU A 211 -3.32 -0.72 -24.74
C LEU A 211 -4.05 -0.87 -23.42
N TYR A 212 -5.18 -1.57 -23.42
CA TYR A 212 -5.77 -2.09 -22.19
C TYR A 212 -5.85 -3.62 -22.23
N SER A 213 -5.76 -4.24 -21.05
CA SER A 213 -5.84 -5.69 -20.88
C SER A 213 -7.19 -6.09 -20.31
N ASN A 214 -7.78 -7.18 -20.83
CA ASN A 214 -8.89 -7.86 -20.16
C ASN A 214 -8.44 -9.06 -19.30
N GLY A 215 -7.12 -9.21 -19.09
CA GLY A 215 -6.49 -10.34 -18.41
C GLY A 215 -6.15 -11.53 -19.32
N SER A 216 -6.50 -11.47 -20.61
CA SER A 216 -6.18 -12.53 -21.59
C SER A 216 -5.63 -12.00 -22.91
N ASN A 217 -6.05 -10.82 -23.35
CA ASN A 217 -5.56 -10.15 -24.56
C ASN A 217 -5.31 -8.67 -24.29
N TRP A 218 -4.55 -8.05 -25.19
CA TRP A 218 -4.38 -6.61 -25.28
C TRP A 218 -5.30 -6.04 -26.36
N PHE A 219 -5.85 -4.86 -26.10
CA PHE A 219 -6.77 -4.16 -27.01
C PHE A 219 -6.32 -2.70 -27.17
N VAL A 220 -6.44 -2.17 -28.38
CA VAL A 220 -6.13 -0.77 -28.68
C VAL A 220 -7.36 0.10 -28.41
N PHE A 221 -7.16 1.29 -27.83
CA PHE A 221 -8.23 2.25 -27.55
C PHE A 221 -7.77 3.72 -27.63
#